data_AF-A0A5C7PQD1-F1
#
_entry.id   AF-A0A5C7PQD1-F1
#
_cell.length_a   1.000
_cell.length_b   1.000
_cell.length_c   1.000
_cell.angle_alpha   90.00
_cell.angle_beta   90.00
_cell.angle_gamma   90.00
#
_symmetry.space_group_name_H-M   'P 1'
#
loop_
_entity.id
_entity.type
_entity.pdbx_description
1 polymer ?
#
loop_
_entity_poly.entity_id
_entity_poly.type
_entity_poly.pdbx_seq_one_letter_code
_entity_poly.pdbx_strand_id
1 'polypeptide(L)' 'MKKTKKSSAPPAAGKAKTVRDPHHRREAEKYSNPIPSREFILSILENSKGPMDHPALCTALKIRD' A
#
# COMPACT_ATOMS: atom_id res chain seq x y z
N MET A 1 25.07 36.16 19.27
CA MET A 1 24.78 36.62 17.90
C MET A 1 23.87 35.63 17.18
N LYS A 2 22.95 36.15 16.35
CA LYS A 2 22.15 35.54 15.26
C LYS A 2 21.01 34.56 15.64
N LYS A 3 19.81 35.14 15.69
CA LYS A 3 18.55 34.50 15.28
C LYS A 3 18.60 34.19 13.78
N THR A 4 18.07 33.05 13.35
CA THR A 4 17.48 32.85 12.01
C THR A 4 16.16 32.11 12.15
N LYS A 5 15.22 32.48 11.29
CA LYS A 5 13.76 32.34 11.39
C LYS A 5 13.26 31.47 10.23
N LYS A 6 12.21 30.67 10.46
CA LYS A 6 11.13 30.22 9.52
C LYS A 6 11.54 29.17 8.46
N SER A 7 10.82 28.04 8.30
CA SER A 7 9.52 27.91 7.58
C SER A 7 8.84 26.55 7.86
N SER A 8 7.65 26.52 8.46
CA SER A 8 6.32 26.20 7.88
C SER A 8 6.04 24.70 7.56
N ALA A 9 5.00 24.16 8.20
CA ALA A 9 4.52 22.77 8.19
C ALA A 9 3.95 22.26 6.85
N PRO A 10 3.55 20.98 6.77
CA PRO A 10 2.14 20.69 7.06
C PRO A 10 1.94 19.64 8.17
N PRO A 11 0.78 19.65 8.86
CA PRO A 11 0.35 18.57 9.74
C PRO A 11 -0.41 17.48 8.95
N ALA A 12 -0.45 16.28 9.54
CA ALA A 12 -1.33 15.15 9.23
C ALA A 12 -0.97 14.22 8.05
N ALA A 13 -0.57 13.00 8.41
CA ALA A 13 -1.08 11.79 7.77
C ALA A 13 -1.24 10.74 8.88
N GLY A 14 -2.47 10.28 9.11
CA GLY A 14 -2.80 9.33 10.17
C GLY A 14 -1.94 8.07 10.07
N LYS A 15 -1.64 7.47 11.21
CA LYS A 15 -0.94 6.18 11.30
C LYS A 15 -1.58 5.20 10.31
N ALA A 16 -0.92 4.96 9.18
CA ALA A 16 -1.32 3.91 8.25
C ALA A 16 -1.22 2.62 9.05
N LYS A 17 -2.36 2.09 9.48
CA LYS A 17 -2.42 0.73 10.01
C LYS A 17 -1.82 -0.12 8.90
N THR A 18 -0.64 -0.68 9.12
CA THR A 18 -0.04 -1.65 8.20
C THR A 18 -0.97 -2.85 8.23
N VAL A 19 -1.96 -2.87 7.33
CA VAL A 19 -2.83 -4.02 7.13
C VAL A 19 -1.89 -5.14 6.68
N ARG A 20 -1.60 -6.08 7.58
CA ARG A 20 -0.86 -7.29 7.24
C ARG A 20 -1.83 -8.24 6.60
N ASP A 21 -1.44 -8.81 5.47
CA ASP A 21 -2.19 -9.84 4.78
C ASP A 21 -2.20 -11.14 5.62
N PRO A 22 -3.34 -11.55 6.21
CA PRO A 22 -3.42 -12.75 7.04
C PRO A 22 -3.43 -14.05 6.21
N HIS A 23 -3.72 -13.97 4.91
CA HIS A 23 -3.93 -15.12 4.03
C HIS A 23 -2.85 -15.25 2.96
N HIS A 24 -1.77 -14.50 3.06
CA HIS A 24 -0.64 -14.54 2.11
C HIS A 24 -0.13 -15.97 1.86
N ARG A 25 0.10 -16.76 2.93
CA ARG A 25 0.60 -18.14 2.79
C ARG A 25 -0.33 -19.02 1.97
N ARG A 26 -1.64 -18.90 2.19
CA ARG A 26 -2.67 -19.69 1.50
C ARG A 26 -2.68 -19.45 0.00
N GLU A 27 -2.50 -18.20 -0.45
CA GLU A 27 -2.43 -17.90 -1.88
C GLU A 27 -1.04 -18.19 -2.46
N ALA A 28 0.04 -17.91 -1.72
CA ALA A 28 1.41 -18.17 -2.16
C ALA A 28 1.66 -19.65 -2.52
N GLU A 29 0.96 -20.59 -1.87
CA GLU A 29 1.06 -22.02 -2.18
C GLU A 29 0.40 -22.43 -3.50
N LYS A 30 -0.48 -21.58 -4.07
CA LYS A 30 -1.25 -21.92 -5.29
C LYS A 30 -0.56 -21.53 -6.59
N TYR A 31 0.40 -20.60 -6.53
CA TYR A 31 1.00 -19.98 -7.71
C TYR A 31 2.51 -20.06 -7.65
N SER A 32 3.15 -20.30 -8.80
CA SER A 32 4.62 -20.27 -8.92
C SER A 32 5.21 -18.89 -8.66
N ASN A 33 4.43 -17.81 -8.89
CA ASN A 33 4.77 -16.44 -8.51
C ASN A 33 3.86 -16.05 -7.32
N PRO A 34 4.39 -16.03 -6.07
CA PRO A 34 3.58 -15.74 -4.90
C PRO A 34 2.91 -14.37 -4.97
N ILE A 35 1.60 -14.34 -4.73
CA ILE A 35 0.82 -13.11 -4.70
C ILE A 35 0.19 -12.89 -3.32
N PRO A 36 -0.18 -11.63 -2.99
CA PRO A 36 -1.01 -11.34 -1.83
C PRO A 36 -2.39 -11.99 -1.92
N SER A 37 -3.05 -12.10 -0.77
CA SER A 37 -4.39 -12.66 -0.69
C SER A 37 -5.41 -11.84 -1.47
N ARG A 38 -6.43 -12.53 -1.95
CA ARG A 38 -7.57 -11.90 -2.63
C ARG A 38 -8.19 -10.81 -1.76
N GLU A 39 -8.35 -11.08 -0.48
CA GLU A 39 -8.93 -10.18 0.52
C GLU A 39 -8.06 -8.93 0.69
N PHE A 40 -6.73 -9.09 0.71
CA PHE A 40 -5.80 -7.97 0.77
C PHE A 40 -5.84 -7.11 -0.50
N ILE A 41 -5.83 -7.73 -1.68
CA ILE A 41 -5.93 -7.04 -2.98
C ILE A 41 -7.23 -6.24 -3.06
N LEU A 42 -8.36 -6.84 -2.69
CA LEU A 42 -9.66 -6.15 -2.67
C LEU A 42 -9.67 -4.96 -1.71
N SER A 43 -9.08 -5.10 -0.52
CA SER A 43 -9.01 -3.97 0.42
C SER A 43 -8.25 -2.77 -0.17
N ILE A 44 -7.24 -2.99 -1.02
CA ILE A 44 -6.50 -1.91 -1.69
C ILE A 44 -7.37 -1.27 -2.77
N LEU A 45 -8.09 -2.08 -3.55
CA LEU A 45 -9.01 -1.58 -4.58
C LEU A 45 -10.17 -0.78 -3.96
N GLU A 46 -10.75 -1.26 -2.86
CA GLU A 46 -11.84 -0.59 -2.14
C GLU A 46 -11.40 0.76 -1.53
N ASN A 47 -10.16 0.84 -1.03
CA ASN A 47 -9.61 2.06 -0.45
C ASN A 47 -9.00 3.01 -1.50
N SER A 48 -9.01 2.64 -2.78
CA SER A 48 -8.49 3.48 -3.85
C SER A 48 -9.47 4.62 -4.18
N LYS A 49 -8.95 5.76 -4.65
CA LYS A 49 -9.77 6.94 -4.98
C LYS A 49 -10.64 6.77 -6.24
N GLY A 50 -10.50 5.66 -6.96
CA GLY A 50 -11.16 5.37 -8.23
C GLY A 50 -10.59 4.08 -8.84
N PRO A 51 -11.07 3.67 -10.02
CA PRO A 51 -10.60 2.46 -10.69
C PRO A 51 -9.07 2.42 -10.79
N MET A 52 -8.48 1.29 -10.40
CA MET A 52 -7.04 1.07 -10.46
C MET A 52 -6.70 0.18 -11.66
N ASP A 53 -5.72 0.59 -12.46
CA ASP A 53 -5.19 -0.23 -13.54
C ASP A 53 -4.15 -1.23 -13.02
N HIS A 54 -3.75 -2.16 -13.89
CA HIS A 54 -2.80 -3.21 -13.53
C HIS A 54 -1.44 -2.65 -13.05
N PRO A 55 -0.78 -1.69 -13.76
CA PRO A 55 0.48 -1.12 -13.29
C PRO A 55 0.40 -0.40 -11.94
N ALA A 56 -0.68 0.35 -11.69
CA ALA A 56 -0.89 1.01 -10.40
C ALA A 56 -1.09 -0.01 -9.28
N LEU A 57 -1.84 -1.08 -9.54
CA LEU A 57 -2.03 -2.18 -8.59
C LEU A 57 -0.72 -2.89 -8.28
N CYS A 58 0.08 -3.21 -9.29
CA CYS A 58 1.41 -3.81 -9.09
C CYS A 58 2.32 -2.92 -8.25
N THR A 59 2.28 -1.60 -8.49
CA THR A 59 3.05 -0.61 -7.72
C THR A 59 2.59 -0.56 -6.26
N ALA A 60 1.28 -0.57 -6.02
CA ALA A 60 0.71 -0.58 -4.67
C ALA A 60 1.05 -1.86 -3.89
N LEU A 61 1.04 -3.00 -4.58
CA LEU A 61 1.36 -4.32 -4.01
C LEU A 61 2.87 -4.62 -3.97
N LYS A 62 3.70 -3.80 -4.62
CA LYS A 62 5.15 -4.00 -4.80
C LYS A 62 5.49 -5.35 -5.46
N ILE A 63 4.66 -5.77 -6.41
CA ILE A 63 4.86 -6.99 -7.19
C ILE A 63 5.43 -6.65 -8.57
N ARG A 64 6.15 -7.61 -9.15
CA ARG A 64 6.64 -7.54 -10.53
C ARG A 64 5.94 -8.62 -11.35
N ASP A 65 5.66 -8.29 -12.60
CA ASP A 65 5.16 -9.20 -13.63
C ASP A 65 6.29 -10.14 -14.10
#